data_AF-A0ABD3MB65-F1
#
_entry.id   AF-A0ABD3MB65-F1
#
_cell.length_a   1.000
_cell.length_b   1.000
_cell.length_c   1.000
_cell.angle_alpha   90.00
_cell.angle_beta   90.00
_cell.angle_gamma   90.00
#
_symmetry.space_group_name_H-M   'P 1'
#
loop_
_entity.id
_entity.type
_entity.pdbx_description
1 polymer ?
#
loop_
_entity_poly.entity_id
_entity_poly.type
_entity_poly.pdbx_seq_one_letter_code
_entity_poly.pdbx_strand_id
1 'polypeptide(L)'
;MYASNDIDDSILQLQLQQLALWVIAFASSHIGMSAIRSSIISFLGQSAQSLNLVNNTEWRLPSWWPGDSLGGNQIFPDVLTAGRQMYRAIYTFVSFVTLGSAFGTYLDVASIQQPAEAIVGTPLYATCLFSAALSYGAVTASLFNASPLGLMPGFEVTAQNNDGKDNNIGNSIQRDDTLKLKAYGLTRITRHPLILPVVPWGLANSVLAGERACDYILFGGLSIYAIAGCFAQDLRVMREEGSVGTVFRIESREKQYEKGEHGEREQLRSFFEATSFIPFQAVVDGRQRIDDIIAEVPSLQFVVGTVIGVFFEERFLQLLREWTVST
;
A
#
# COMPACT_ATOMS: atom_id res chain seq x y z
N MET A 1 23.66 16.18 41.14
CA MET A 1 24.15 16.04 39.76
C MET A 1 23.85 14.65 39.18
N TYR A 2 23.93 13.55 39.95
CA TYR A 2 23.53 12.21 39.46
C TYR A 2 22.02 12.04 39.20
N ALA A 3 21.15 12.61 40.04
CA ALA A 3 19.69 12.43 39.90
C ALA A 3 19.06 13.13 38.68
N SER A 4 19.76 14.05 38.00
CA SER A 4 19.24 14.72 36.80
C SER A 4 19.32 13.81 35.57
N ASN A 5 20.45 13.13 35.39
CA ASN A 5 20.68 12.24 34.25
C ASN A 5 19.75 11.02 34.30
N ASP A 6 19.48 10.48 35.49
CA ASP A 6 18.57 9.34 35.65
C ASP A 6 17.11 9.68 35.25
N ILE A 7 16.70 10.94 35.44
CA ILE A 7 15.35 11.42 35.07
C ILE A 7 15.25 11.58 33.55
N ASP A 8 16.26 12.18 32.92
CA ASP A 8 16.30 12.39 31.47
C ASP A 8 16.33 11.06 30.71
N ASP A 9 17.13 10.09 31.19
CA ASP A 9 17.18 8.73 30.63
C ASP A 9 15.84 8.00 30.79
N SER A 10 15.16 8.18 31.93
CA SER A 10 13.84 7.59 32.18
C SER A 10 12.77 8.17 31.24
N ILE A 11 12.80 9.48 31.00
CA ILE A 11 11.88 10.16 30.08
C ILE A 11 12.11 9.67 28.64
N LEU A 12 13.37 9.58 28.22
CA LEU A 12 13.73 9.08 26.89
C LEU A 12 13.24 7.64 26.69
N GLN A 13 13.44 6.75 27.67
CA GLN A 13 12.94 5.38 27.60
C GLN A 13 11.41 5.33 27.49
N LEU A 14 10.70 6.16 28.26
CA LEU A 14 9.24 6.22 28.20
C LEU A 14 8.74 6.65 26.82
N GLN A 15 9.38 7.65 26.21
CA GLN A 15 9.02 8.11 24.87
C GLN A 15 9.35 7.08 23.78
N LEU A 16 10.47 6.34 23.92
CA LEU A 16 10.79 5.22 23.03
C LEU A 16 9.76 4.09 23.13
N GLN A 17 9.31 3.76 24.35
CA GLN A 17 8.22 2.80 24.56
C GLN A 17 6.90 3.29 23.95
N GLN A 18 6.59 4.58 24.09
CA GLN A 18 5.42 5.19 23.48
C GLN A 18 5.48 5.13 21.94
N LEU A 19 6.64 5.42 21.35
CA LEU A 19 6.86 5.27 19.91
C LEU A 19 6.63 3.82 19.46
N ALA A 20 7.24 2.87 20.17
CA ALA A 20 7.06 1.44 19.87
C ALA A 20 5.58 1.03 19.97
N LEU A 21 4.86 1.52 20.98
CA LEU A 21 3.44 1.27 21.14
C LEU A 21 2.62 1.83 19.98
N TRP A 22 2.92 3.02 19.48
CA TRP A 22 2.26 3.59 18.31
C TRP A 22 2.54 2.80 17.03
N VAL A 23 3.78 2.36 16.82
CA VAL A 23 4.14 1.50 15.68
C VAL A 23 3.41 0.15 15.76
N ILE A 24 3.32 -0.45 16.94
CA ILE A 24 2.55 -1.68 17.17
C ILE A 24 1.06 -1.44 16.95
N ALA A 25 0.51 -0.32 17.43
CA ALA A 25 -0.90 0.03 17.23
C ALA A 25 -1.22 0.23 15.75
N PHE A 26 -0.33 0.90 15.00
CA PHE A 26 -0.42 1.02 13.55
C PHE A 26 -0.43 -0.36 12.87
N ALA A 27 0.57 -1.19 13.15
CA ALA A 27 0.70 -2.51 12.51
C ALA A 27 -0.48 -3.44 12.84
N SER A 28 -0.82 -3.56 14.14
CA SER A 28 -1.90 -4.43 14.61
C SER A 28 -3.28 -3.98 14.13
N SER A 29 -3.54 -2.67 14.06
CA SER A 29 -4.81 -2.16 13.53
C SER A 29 -4.94 -2.46 12.04
N HIS A 30 -3.89 -2.29 11.24
CA HIS A 30 -3.93 -2.59 9.81
C HIS A 30 -4.12 -4.07 9.54
N ILE A 31 -3.35 -4.93 10.22
CA ILE A 31 -3.43 -6.38 10.06
C ILE A 31 -4.77 -6.90 10.59
N GLY A 32 -5.19 -6.43 11.78
CA GLY A 32 -6.45 -6.83 12.42
C GLY A 32 -7.68 -6.40 11.63
N MET A 33 -7.79 -5.12 11.25
CA MET A 33 -8.91 -4.64 10.41
C MET A 33 -8.94 -5.31 9.04
N SER A 34 -7.78 -5.74 8.52
CA SER A 34 -7.67 -6.51 7.28
C SER A 34 -8.18 -7.95 7.46
N ALA A 35 -7.98 -8.57 8.62
CA ALA A 35 -8.42 -9.93 8.94
C ALA A 35 -9.94 -10.04 9.16
N ILE A 36 -10.57 -9.05 9.79
CA ILE A 36 -12.03 -9.03 10.02
C ILE A 36 -12.79 -8.11 9.06
N ARG A 37 -12.18 -7.80 7.91
CA ARG A 37 -12.67 -6.81 6.95
C ARG A 37 -14.13 -7.05 6.53
N SER A 38 -14.49 -8.27 6.14
CA SER A 38 -15.84 -8.58 5.64
C SER A 38 -16.90 -8.38 6.72
N SER A 39 -16.60 -8.79 7.95
CA SER A 39 -17.48 -8.56 9.11
C SER A 39 -17.68 -7.06 9.39
N ILE A 40 -16.60 -6.26 9.34
CA ILE A 40 -16.70 -4.80 9.52
C ILE A 40 -17.52 -4.18 8.38
N ILE A 41 -17.24 -4.53 7.13
CA ILE A 41 -17.95 -4.00 5.95
C ILE A 41 -19.44 -4.33 6.04
N SER A 42 -19.79 -5.58 6.35
CA SER A 42 -21.17 -6.01 6.50
C SER A 42 -21.89 -5.24 7.61
N PHE A 43 -21.25 -5.13 8.79
CA PHE A 43 -21.79 -4.36 9.90
C PHE A 43 -22.01 -2.89 9.56
N LEU A 44 -21.03 -2.23 8.92
CA LEU A 44 -21.13 -0.83 8.50
C LEU A 44 -22.20 -0.63 7.43
N GLY A 45 -22.32 -1.57 6.49
CA GLY A 45 -23.36 -1.54 5.46
C GLY A 45 -24.76 -1.65 6.07
N GLN A 46 -24.98 -2.61 6.96
CA GLN A 46 -26.26 -2.77 7.67
C GLN A 46 -26.59 -1.55 8.54
N SER A 47 -25.58 -0.96 9.18
CA SER A 47 -25.74 0.29 9.95
C SER A 47 -26.12 1.47 9.03
N ALA A 48 -25.52 1.57 7.85
CA ALA A 48 -25.89 2.60 6.87
C ALA A 48 -27.33 2.40 6.38
N GLN A 49 -27.76 1.15 6.20
CA GLN A 49 -29.13 0.83 5.81
C GLN A 49 -30.12 1.20 6.92
N SER A 50 -29.83 0.91 8.19
CA SER A 50 -30.71 1.26 9.32
C SER A 50 -30.87 2.77 9.52
N LEU A 51 -29.85 3.54 9.11
CA LEU A 51 -29.87 5.01 9.09
C LEU A 51 -30.52 5.60 7.81
N ASN A 52 -31.09 4.77 6.93
CA ASN A 52 -31.67 5.17 5.63
C ASN A 52 -30.68 5.93 4.73
N LEU A 53 -29.39 5.62 4.82
CA LEU A 53 -28.35 6.21 3.96
C LEU A 53 -28.20 5.48 2.62
N VAL A 54 -28.62 4.21 2.56
CA VAL A 54 -28.51 3.36 1.36
C VAL A 54 -29.67 3.63 0.39
N ASN A 55 -29.37 3.67 -0.91
CA ASN A 55 -30.32 3.95 -2.00
C ASN A 55 -31.00 5.33 -1.88
N ASN A 56 -30.33 6.29 -1.25
CA ASN A 56 -30.80 7.66 -1.16
C ASN A 56 -30.45 8.42 -2.45
N THR A 57 -31.46 8.73 -3.26
CA THR A 57 -31.31 9.39 -4.56
C THR A 57 -30.85 10.85 -4.48
N GLU A 58 -30.96 11.48 -3.30
CA GLU A 58 -30.51 12.85 -3.07
C GLU A 58 -28.99 12.93 -2.86
N TRP A 59 -28.38 11.84 -2.38
CA TRP A 59 -26.95 11.79 -2.05
C TRP A 59 -26.17 11.34 -3.27
N ARG A 60 -25.88 12.28 -4.16
CA ARG A 60 -25.13 12.05 -5.40
C ARG A 60 -23.69 12.55 -5.32
N LEU A 61 -22.82 11.82 -5.98
CA LEU A 61 -21.44 12.22 -6.23
C LEU A 61 -21.43 13.47 -7.13
N PRO A 62 -20.46 14.37 -6.94
CA PRO A 62 -20.27 15.51 -7.84
C PRO A 62 -20.09 15.07 -9.29
N SER A 63 -20.53 15.89 -10.25
CA SER A 63 -20.49 15.56 -11.69
C SER A 63 -19.08 15.34 -12.26
N TRP A 64 -18.06 15.87 -11.60
CA TRP A 64 -16.65 15.70 -11.96
C TRP A 64 -16.00 14.48 -11.31
N TRP A 65 -16.69 13.79 -10.40
CA TRP A 65 -16.19 12.55 -9.81
C TRP A 65 -16.42 11.40 -10.79
N PRO A 66 -15.42 10.53 -11.04
CA PRO A 66 -15.59 9.35 -11.88
C PRO A 66 -16.49 8.34 -11.15
N GLY A 67 -17.80 8.56 -11.22
CA GLY A 67 -18.82 7.70 -10.65
C GLY A 67 -19.06 6.46 -11.51
N ASP A 68 -19.71 5.46 -10.91
CA ASP A 68 -20.14 4.27 -11.63
C ASP A 68 -21.49 4.54 -12.31
N SER A 69 -21.53 4.37 -13.64
CA SER A 69 -22.75 4.43 -14.45
C SER A 69 -23.85 3.47 -13.98
N LEU A 70 -23.48 2.36 -13.32
CA LEU A 70 -24.39 1.35 -12.79
C LEU A 70 -25.11 1.80 -11.51
N GLY A 71 -24.50 2.70 -10.72
CA GLY A 71 -25.03 3.19 -9.45
C GLY A 71 -25.72 4.56 -9.55
N GLY A 72 -25.91 5.09 -10.76
CA GLY A 72 -26.55 6.40 -10.99
C GLY A 72 -25.83 7.56 -10.31
N ASN A 73 -24.51 7.46 -10.11
CA ASN A 73 -23.69 8.40 -9.35
C ASN A 73 -24.14 8.62 -7.90
N GLN A 74 -24.83 7.66 -7.27
CA GLN A 74 -25.16 7.75 -5.85
C GLN A 74 -23.92 7.49 -4.98
N ILE A 75 -23.86 8.12 -3.80
CA ILE A 75 -22.78 7.90 -2.83
C ILE A 75 -22.88 6.48 -2.26
N PHE A 76 -24.10 6.03 -1.92
CA PHE A 76 -24.39 4.70 -1.35
C PHE A 76 -25.51 3.99 -2.10
N PRO A 77 -25.24 3.47 -3.32
CA PRO A 77 -26.26 2.82 -4.14
C PRO A 77 -26.79 1.52 -3.51
N ASP A 78 -25.92 0.80 -2.77
CA ASP A 78 -26.24 -0.46 -2.12
C ASP A 78 -25.49 -0.62 -0.78
N VAL A 79 -25.95 -1.57 0.03
CA VAL A 79 -25.46 -1.84 1.39
C VAL A 79 -23.97 -2.18 1.39
N LEU A 80 -23.49 -2.93 0.40
CA LEU A 80 -22.12 -3.40 0.33
C LEU A 80 -21.17 -2.26 -0.08
N THR A 81 -21.57 -1.45 -1.06
CA THR A 81 -20.82 -0.24 -1.44
C THR A 81 -20.73 0.74 -0.28
N ALA A 82 -21.83 0.97 0.44
CA ALA A 82 -21.84 1.81 1.64
C ALA A 82 -20.85 1.29 2.70
N GLY A 83 -20.93 0.00 3.04
CA GLY A 83 -20.01 -0.64 3.98
C GLY A 83 -18.54 -0.52 3.58
N ARG A 84 -18.21 -0.69 2.30
CA ARG A 84 -16.85 -0.56 1.76
C ARG A 84 -16.31 0.86 1.88
N GLN A 85 -17.10 1.88 1.56
CA GLN A 85 -16.66 3.27 1.65
C GLN A 85 -16.49 3.70 3.11
N MET A 86 -17.41 3.33 4.00
CA MET A 86 -17.28 3.60 5.44
C MET A 86 -16.08 2.87 6.03
N TYR A 87 -15.84 1.61 5.65
CA TYR A 87 -14.64 0.88 6.04
C TYR A 87 -13.36 1.61 5.61
N ARG A 88 -13.29 2.08 4.36
CA ARG A 88 -12.13 2.86 3.87
C ARG A 88 -11.93 4.14 4.67
N ALA A 89 -13.01 4.85 4.99
CA ALA A 89 -12.94 6.08 5.79
C ALA A 89 -12.40 5.80 7.19
N ILE A 90 -12.95 4.81 7.89
CA ILE A 90 -12.49 4.39 9.23
C ILE A 90 -11.05 3.91 9.18
N TYR A 91 -10.72 3.04 8.23
CA TYR A 91 -9.37 2.53 8.03
C TYR A 91 -8.38 3.69 7.83
N THR A 92 -8.70 4.64 6.95
CA THR A 92 -7.85 5.81 6.69
C THR A 92 -7.67 6.66 7.95
N PHE A 93 -8.75 6.90 8.70
CA PHE A 93 -8.70 7.66 9.94
C PHE A 93 -7.82 6.98 11.00
N VAL A 94 -8.03 5.69 11.25
CA VAL A 94 -7.22 4.91 12.20
C VAL A 94 -5.75 4.91 11.76
N SER A 95 -5.48 4.76 10.47
CA SER A 95 -4.13 4.79 9.91
C SER A 95 -3.45 6.13 10.12
N PHE A 96 -4.17 7.21 9.84
CA PHE A 96 -3.67 8.56 10.03
C PHE A 96 -3.35 8.86 11.50
N VAL A 97 -4.25 8.49 12.42
CA VAL A 97 -4.04 8.72 13.86
C VAL A 97 -2.85 7.91 14.38
N THR A 98 -2.77 6.62 14.04
CA THR A 98 -1.72 5.73 14.58
C THR A 98 -0.35 6.04 13.99
N LEU A 99 -0.25 6.21 12.67
CA LEU A 99 1.02 6.55 12.00
C LEU A 99 1.44 7.99 12.29
N GLY A 100 0.49 8.92 12.31
CA GLY A 100 0.75 10.32 12.63
C GLY A 100 1.26 10.49 14.07
N SER A 101 0.66 9.77 15.03
CA SER A 101 1.15 9.75 16.41
C SER A 101 2.53 9.11 16.52
N ALA A 102 2.79 8.01 15.81
CA ALA A 102 4.12 7.40 15.75
C ALA A 102 5.16 8.39 15.22
N PHE A 103 4.84 9.10 14.13
CA PHE A 103 5.75 10.07 13.54
C PHE A 103 5.96 11.30 14.44
N GLY A 104 4.91 11.79 15.10
CA GLY A 104 5.02 12.89 16.08
C GLY A 104 5.94 12.52 17.24
N THR A 105 5.71 11.38 17.89
CA THR A 105 6.58 10.90 18.97
C THR A 105 8.00 10.62 18.47
N TYR A 106 8.17 10.14 17.24
CA TYR A 106 9.48 9.98 16.63
C TYR A 106 10.23 11.31 16.54
N LEU A 107 9.59 12.38 16.05
CA LEU A 107 10.21 13.70 15.94
C LEU A 107 10.58 14.28 17.32
N ASP A 108 9.76 14.06 18.34
CA ASP A 108 10.04 14.49 19.72
C ASP A 108 11.25 13.74 20.31
N VAL A 109 11.40 12.44 20.04
CA VAL A 109 12.55 11.67 20.51
C VAL A 109 13.80 12.01 19.70
N ALA A 110 13.63 12.20 18.39
CA ALA A 110 14.70 12.53 17.48
C ALA A 110 15.39 13.84 17.86
N SER A 111 14.67 14.85 18.34
CA SER A 111 15.26 16.13 18.78
C SER A 111 16.11 16.01 20.05
N ILE A 112 15.86 15.01 20.89
CA ILE A 112 16.58 14.79 22.14
C ILE A 112 17.81 13.91 21.91
N GLN A 113 17.67 12.88 21.07
CA GLN A 113 18.74 11.91 20.83
C GLN A 113 19.70 12.41 19.75
N GLN A 114 20.97 12.62 20.14
CA GLN A 114 22.02 12.96 19.19
C GLN A 114 22.17 11.84 18.14
N PRO A 115 22.29 12.19 16.84
CA PRO A 115 22.58 11.20 15.82
C PRO A 115 23.94 10.57 16.06
N ALA A 116 24.11 9.31 15.63
CA ALA A 116 25.43 8.70 15.52
C ALA A 116 26.33 9.52 14.58
N GLU A 117 27.64 9.28 14.64
CA GLU A 117 28.60 9.95 13.75
C GLU A 117 28.10 9.93 12.30
N ALA A 118 28.15 11.08 11.64
CA ALA A 118 27.60 11.24 10.32
C ALA A 118 28.29 10.29 9.33
N ILE A 119 27.60 9.23 8.90
CA ILE A 119 28.07 8.28 7.88
C ILE A 119 28.16 8.89 6.47
N VAL A 120 27.94 10.20 6.35
CA VAL A 120 27.92 10.93 5.07
C VAL A 120 29.27 10.75 4.37
N GLY A 121 29.23 10.41 3.08
CA GLY A 121 30.42 10.17 2.28
C GLY A 121 31.00 8.76 2.42
N THR A 122 30.41 7.88 3.24
CA THR A 122 30.78 6.46 3.29
C THR A 122 30.11 5.65 2.16
N PRO A 123 30.68 4.50 1.75
CA PRO A 123 30.01 3.56 0.84
C PRO A 123 28.66 3.06 1.38
N LEU A 124 28.53 2.94 2.71
CA LEU A 124 27.28 2.55 3.35
C LEU A 124 26.18 3.58 3.09
N TYR A 125 26.48 4.87 3.28
CA TYR A 125 25.55 5.96 2.99
C TYR A 125 25.08 5.94 1.53
N ALA A 126 26.00 5.80 0.57
CA ALA A 126 25.66 5.70 -0.84
C ALA A 126 24.77 4.49 -1.15
N THR A 127 25.05 3.34 -0.52
CA THR A 127 24.26 2.11 -0.69
C THR A 127 22.85 2.28 -0.13
N CYS A 128 22.70 2.84 1.07
CA CYS A 128 21.40 3.10 1.67
C CYS A 128 20.59 4.11 0.87
N LEU A 129 21.20 5.22 0.43
CA LEU A 129 20.54 6.24 -0.39
C LEU A 129 20.05 5.65 -1.72
N PHE A 130 20.90 4.85 -2.37
CA PHE A 130 20.55 4.16 -3.59
C PHE A 130 19.42 3.16 -3.37
N SER A 131 19.46 2.37 -2.28
CA SER A 131 18.39 1.44 -1.90
C SER A 131 17.05 2.16 -1.70
N ALA A 132 17.03 3.26 -0.93
CA ALA A 132 15.84 4.07 -0.73
C ALA A 132 15.29 4.65 -2.05
N ALA A 133 16.16 5.16 -2.92
CA ALA A 133 15.77 5.67 -4.23
C ALA A 133 15.20 4.58 -5.16
N LEU A 134 15.79 3.39 -5.18
CA LEU A 134 15.24 2.25 -5.93
C LEU A 134 13.86 1.85 -5.40
N SER A 135 13.64 1.92 -4.09
CA SER A 135 12.32 1.68 -3.50
C SER A 135 11.28 2.67 -3.99
N TYR A 136 11.60 3.97 -4.08
CA TYR A 136 10.70 4.97 -4.69
C TYR A 136 10.39 4.67 -6.16
N GLY A 137 11.41 4.24 -6.91
CA GLY A 137 11.24 3.76 -8.29
C GLY A 137 10.27 2.60 -8.37
N ALA A 138 10.46 1.57 -7.52
CA ALA A 138 9.60 0.39 -7.48
C ALA A 138 8.16 0.75 -7.09
N VAL A 139 7.94 1.60 -6.08
CA VAL A 139 6.61 2.08 -5.68
C VAL A 139 5.96 2.83 -6.83
N THR A 140 6.67 3.77 -7.46
CA THR A 140 6.14 4.57 -8.58
C THR A 140 5.76 3.67 -9.75
N ALA A 141 6.64 2.76 -10.12
CA ALA A 141 6.42 1.76 -11.17
C ALA A 141 5.21 0.86 -10.85
N SER A 142 5.01 0.49 -9.58
CA SER A 142 3.88 -0.33 -9.14
C SER A 142 2.51 0.38 -9.26
N LEU A 143 2.47 1.71 -9.23
CA LEU A 143 1.25 2.49 -9.48
C LEU A 143 0.78 2.40 -10.94
N PHE A 144 1.61 1.87 -11.84
CA PHE A 144 1.24 1.63 -13.24
C PHE A 144 1.17 0.13 -13.57
N ASN A 145 1.29 -0.72 -12.55
CA ASN A 145 1.21 -2.17 -12.71
C ASN A 145 -0.09 -2.68 -12.09
N ALA A 146 -1.00 -3.21 -12.92
CA ALA A 146 -2.18 -3.89 -12.43
C ALA A 146 -1.76 -5.05 -11.50
N SER A 147 -2.42 -5.19 -10.36
CA SER A 147 -2.16 -6.24 -9.39
C SER A 147 -3.46 -6.54 -8.64
N PRO A 148 -3.75 -7.82 -8.31
CA PRO A 148 -4.97 -8.17 -7.62
C PRO A 148 -4.96 -7.73 -6.16
N LEU A 149 -3.78 -7.36 -5.68
CA LEU A 149 -3.45 -6.87 -4.33
C LEU A 149 -3.17 -5.35 -4.35
N GLY A 150 -3.18 -4.73 -5.53
CA GLY A 150 -2.92 -3.31 -5.74
C GLY A 150 -4.19 -2.47 -5.86
N LEU A 151 -4.03 -1.15 -5.67
CA LEU A 151 -5.13 -0.19 -5.74
C LEU A 151 -5.53 0.16 -7.18
N MET A 152 -4.65 -0.09 -8.15
CA MET A 152 -4.81 0.39 -9.52
C MET A 152 -5.78 -0.48 -10.31
N PRO A 153 -6.82 0.09 -10.95
CA PRO A 153 -7.69 -0.63 -11.87
C PRO A 153 -6.90 -1.18 -13.07
N GLY A 154 -7.32 -2.32 -13.61
CA GLY A 154 -6.84 -2.74 -14.92
C GLY A 154 -7.57 -1.95 -16.00
N PHE A 155 -6.87 -1.58 -17.07
CA PHE A 155 -7.47 -0.87 -18.19
C PHE A 155 -7.10 -1.58 -19.49
N GLU A 156 -8.09 -1.83 -20.34
CA GLU A 156 -7.93 -2.38 -21.67
C GLU A 156 -8.19 -1.28 -22.71
N VAL A 157 -7.37 -1.26 -23.77
CA VAL A 157 -7.58 -0.37 -24.91
C VAL A 157 -8.50 -1.09 -25.89
N THR A 158 -9.74 -0.64 -26.03
CA THR A 158 -10.66 -1.18 -27.02
C THR A 158 -10.19 -0.74 -28.41
N ALA A 159 -9.76 -1.69 -29.24
CA ALA A 159 -9.36 -1.40 -30.61
C ALA A 159 -10.50 -0.68 -31.37
N GLN A 160 -10.17 0.39 -32.08
CA GLN A 160 -11.12 1.13 -32.91
C GLN A 160 -11.86 0.17 -33.85
N ASN A 161 -13.19 0.11 -33.73
CA ASN A 161 -13.99 -0.38 -34.86
C ASN A 161 -13.70 0.56 -36.05
N ASN A 162 -13.44 -0.02 -37.22
CA ASN A 162 -13.09 0.68 -38.47
C ASN A 162 -14.19 1.61 -39.03
N ASP A 163 -15.23 1.93 -38.25
CA ASP A 163 -16.25 2.88 -38.62
C ASP A 163 -15.88 4.23 -38.02
N GLY A 164 -15.21 5.06 -38.83
CA GLY A 164 -14.59 6.35 -38.47
C GLY A 164 -15.52 7.45 -37.95
N LYS A 165 -16.26 7.19 -36.87
CA LYS A 165 -17.08 8.15 -36.13
C LYS A 165 -17.03 7.80 -34.64
N ASP A 166 -15.96 8.21 -33.98
CA ASP A 166 -15.99 8.79 -32.62
C ASP A 166 -14.56 9.01 -32.12
N ASN A 167 -14.07 10.24 -32.24
CA ASN A 167 -12.76 10.68 -31.73
C ASN A 167 -12.81 11.08 -30.24
N ASN A 168 -13.56 10.34 -29.42
CA ASN A 168 -13.54 10.54 -27.97
C ASN A 168 -12.51 9.59 -27.36
N ILE A 169 -11.32 10.12 -27.05
CA ILE A 169 -10.22 9.40 -26.38
C ILE A 169 -10.70 8.68 -25.10
N GLY A 170 -11.71 9.23 -24.42
CA GLY A 170 -12.33 8.63 -23.23
C GLY A 170 -13.11 7.33 -23.47
N ASN A 171 -13.54 7.02 -24.70
CA ASN A 171 -14.22 5.77 -25.04
C ASN A 171 -13.26 4.64 -25.44
N SER A 172 -11.95 4.92 -25.54
CA SER A 172 -10.95 3.92 -25.96
C SER A 172 -10.34 3.12 -24.82
N ILE A 173 -10.57 3.51 -23.56
CA ILE A 173 -9.98 2.88 -22.38
C ILE A 173 -11.11 2.40 -21.47
N GLN A 174 -11.26 1.09 -21.35
CA GLN A 174 -12.28 0.47 -20.49
C GLN A 174 -11.61 -0.17 -19.27
N ARG A 175 -12.21 -0.02 -18.09
CA ARG A 175 -11.75 -0.72 -16.89
C ARG A 175 -12.04 -2.21 -17.02
N ASP A 176 -11.01 -3.03 -16.92
CA ASP A 176 -11.09 -4.48 -16.82
C ASP A 176 -10.25 -4.97 -15.63
N ASP A 177 -10.92 -5.33 -14.55
CA ASP A 177 -10.27 -5.82 -13.33
C ASP A 177 -9.79 -7.28 -13.44
N THR A 178 -10.18 -8.03 -14.49
CA THR A 178 -9.69 -9.41 -14.71
C THR A 178 -8.20 -9.42 -15.05
N LEU A 179 -7.69 -8.35 -15.67
CA LEU A 179 -6.26 -8.15 -15.94
C LEU A 179 -5.41 -8.19 -14.67
N LYS A 180 -5.99 -7.87 -13.51
CA LYS A 180 -5.29 -7.93 -12.23
C LYS A 180 -4.95 -9.36 -11.80
N LEU A 181 -5.66 -10.37 -12.31
CA LEU A 181 -5.43 -11.78 -11.96
C LEU A 181 -4.33 -12.43 -12.81
N LYS A 182 -3.73 -11.70 -13.75
CA LYS A 182 -2.62 -12.18 -14.56
C LYS A 182 -1.28 -11.73 -13.96
N ALA A 183 -0.33 -12.65 -13.87
CA ALA A 183 1.06 -12.29 -13.57
C ALA A 183 1.64 -11.48 -14.75
N TYR A 184 1.88 -10.20 -14.51
CA TYR A 184 2.35 -9.23 -15.51
C TYR A 184 3.24 -8.15 -14.87
N GLY A 185 4.30 -7.78 -15.58
CA GLY A 185 5.25 -6.75 -15.17
C GLY A 185 5.86 -7.03 -13.80
N LEU A 186 5.74 -6.07 -12.88
CA LEU A 186 6.33 -6.16 -11.54
C LEU A 186 5.78 -7.30 -10.68
N THR A 187 4.55 -7.78 -10.96
CA THR A 187 4.00 -8.93 -10.23
C THR A 187 4.75 -10.23 -10.49
N ARG A 188 5.52 -10.31 -11.59
CA ARG A 188 6.44 -11.42 -11.86
C ARG A 188 7.69 -11.38 -10.99
N ILE A 189 8.06 -10.21 -10.48
CA ILE A 189 9.16 -10.04 -9.52
C ILE A 189 8.67 -10.42 -8.13
N THR A 190 7.57 -9.81 -7.67
CA THR A 190 6.93 -10.12 -6.39
C THR A 190 5.43 -9.86 -6.46
N ARG A 191 4.63 -10.62 -5.70
CA ARG A 191 3.18 -10.42 -5.52
C ARG A 191 2.82 -9.06 -4.95
N HIS A 192 3.73 -8.44 -4.19
CA HIS A 192 3.47 -7.20 -3.45
C HIS A 192 4.37 -6.05 -3.92
N PRO A 193 4.32 -5.67 -5.21
CA PRO A 193 5.27 -4.71 -5.79
C PRO A 193 5.08 -3.28 -5.25
N LEU A 194 3.93 -2.99 -4.63
CA LEU A 194 3.62 -1.69 -4.03
C LEU A 194 4.10 -1.57 -2.59
N ILE A 195 3.95 -2.63 -1.78
CA ILE A 195 4.19 -2.56 -0.33
C ILE A 195 5.60 -3.04 0.03
N LEU A 196 6.11 -4.10 -0.60
CA LEU A 196 7.44 -4.63 -0.25
C LEU A 196 8.61 -3.68 -0.48
N PRO A 197 8.59 -2.69 -1.41
CA PRO A 197 9.64 -1.67 -1.46
C PRO A 197 9.81 -0.86 -0.16
N VAL A 198 8.79 -0.83 0.72
CA VAL A 198 8.90 -0.20 2.05
C VAL A 198 9.98 -0.88 2.91
N VAL A 199 10.26 -2.16 2.69
CA VAL A 199 11.26 -2.93 3.46
C VAL A 199 12.68 -2.38 3.23
N PRO A 200 13.23 -2.39 1.99
CA PRO A 200 14.54 -1.79 1.74
C PRO A 200 14.58 -0.28 1.99
N TRP A 201 13.46 0.44 1.83
CA TRP A 201 13.38 1.87 2.18
C TRP A 201 13.50 2.11 3.69
N GLY A 202 12.76 1.37 4.51
CA GLY A 202 12.75 1.53 5.96
C GLY A 202 14.08 1.09 6.59
N LEU A 203 14.67 -0.02 6.11
CA LEU A 203 15.99 -0.44 6.57
C LEU A 203 17.09 0.57 6.17
N ALA A 204 17.00 1.16 4.97
CA ALA A 204 17.91 2.24 4.58
C ALA A 204 17.74 3.47 5.47
N ASN A 205 16.49 3.89 5.74
CA ASN A 205 16.20 5.07 6.54
C ASN A 205 16.55 4.92 8.02
N SER A 206 16.48 3.72 8.59
CA SER A 206 16.97 3.50 9.96
C SER A 206 18.46 3.84 10.11
N VAL A 207 19.22 3.74 9.02
CA VAL A 207 20.63 4.09 8.96
C VAL A 207 20.82 5.55 8.55
N LEU A 208 20.18 5.99 7.47
CA LEU A 208 20.35 7.35 6.91
C LEU A 208 19.90 8.47 7.86
N ALA A 209 18.89 8.21 8.69
CA ALA A 209 18.30 9.21 9.59
C ALA A 209 19.19 9.55 10.81
N GLY A 210 20.17 8.70 11.16
CA GLY A 210 21.09 8.95 12.26
C GLY A 210 21.38 7.75 13.18
N GLU A 211 20.93 6.54 12.83
CA GLU A 211 21.18 5.30 13.58
C GLU A 211 20.75 5.35 15.06
N ARG A 212 19.71 6.11 15.38
CA ARG A 212 19.16 6.22 16.74
C ARG A 212 18.17 5.10 17.01
N ALA A 213 17.91 4.83 18.28
CA ALA A 213 16.93 3.84 18.70
C ALA A 213 15.54 4.14 18.09
N CYS A 214 15.14 5.41 18.05
CA CYS A 214 13.88 5.83 17.43
C CYS A 214 13.82 5.58 15.91
N ASP A 215 14.95 5.72 15.20
CA ASP A 215 15.05 5.46 13.76
C ASP A 215 14.80 3.97 13.47
N TYR A 216 15.39 3.07 14.26
CA TYR A 216 15.15 1.63 14.14
C TYR A 216 13.72 1.23 14.53
N ILE A 217 13.15 1.83 15.58
CA ILE A 217 11.78 1.52 16.00
C ILE A 217 10.79 1.95 14.92
N LEU A 218 10.89 3.16 14.38
CA LEU A 218 9.96 3.64 13.37
C LEU A 218 10.19 2.95 12.03
N PHE A 219 11.35 3.12 11.41
CA PHE A 219 11.58 2.64 10.04
C PHE A 219 11.77 1.13 9.96
N GLY A 220 12.45 0.53 10.95
CA GLY A 220 12.54 -0.92 11.08
C GLY A 220 11.18 -1.54 11.41
N GLY A 221 10.40 -0.92 12.29
CA GLY A 221 9.04 -1.33 12.59
C GLY A 221 8.11 -1.30 11.37
N LEU A 222 8.19 -0.25 10.54
CA LEU A 222 7.46 -0.17 9.28
C LEU A 222 7.91 -1.25 8.28
N SER A 223 9.19 -1.61 8.26
CA SER A 223 9.71 -2.70 7.43
C SER A 223 9.14 -4.05 7.85
N ILE A 224 9.13 -4.33 9.16
CA ILE A 224 8.53 -5.56 9.72
C ILE A 224 7.02 -5.58 9.43
N TYR A 225 6.34 -4.46 9.62
CA TYR A 225 4.93 -4.30 9.27
C TYR A 225 4.67 -4.61 7.79
N ALA A 226 5.49 -4.09 6.86
CA ALA A 226 5.31 -4.34 5.44
C ALA A 226 5.42 -5.85 5.12
N ILE A 227 6.38 -6.55 5.70
CA ILE A 227 6.54 -8.01 5.55
C ILE A 227 5.31 -8.74 6.12
N ALA A 228 4.98 -8.47 7.38
CA ALA A 228 3.89 -9.15 8.08
C ALA A 228 2.51 -8.85 7.45
N GLY A 229 2.30 -7.62 7.01
CA GLY A 229 1.10 -7.17 6.32
C GLY A 229 0.92 -7.85 4.97
N CYS A 230 1.97 -7.92 4.15
CA CYS A 230 1.94 -8.65 2.89
C CYS A 230 1.68 -10.15 3.11
N PHE A 231 2.31 -10.74 4.14
CA PHE A 231 2.10 -12.15 4.48
C PHE A 231 0.66 -12.41 4.95
N ALA A 232 0.10 -11.54 5.80
CA ALA A 232 -1.30 -11.63 6.23
C ALA A 232 -2.28 -11.45 5.06
N GLN A 233 -1.97 -10.58 4.09
CA GLN A 233 -2.74 -10.45 2.86
C GLN A 233 -2.72 -11.75 2.03
N ASP A 234 -1.56 -12.38 1.89
CA ASP A 234 -1.43 -13.67 1.20
C ASP A 234 -2.25 -14.76 1.89
N LEU A 235 -2.14 -14.89 3.22
CA LEU A 235 -2.92 -15.86 4.00
C LEU A 235 -4.42 -15.67 3.82
N ARG A 236 -4.90 -14.42 3.79
CA ARG A 236 -6.31 -14.13 3.59
C ARG A 236 -6.79 -14.57 2.21
N VAL A 237 -6.00 -14.28 1.18
CA VAL A 237 -6.33 -14.70 -0.18
C VAL A 237 -6.31 -16.22 -0.31
N MET A 238 -5.34 -16.90 0.30
CA MET A 238 -5.28 -18.36 0.34
C MET A 238 -6.45 -19.00 1.10
N ARG A 239 -7.06 -18.28 2.06
CA ARG A 239 -8.25 -18.72 2.80
C ARG A 239 -9.57 -18.38 2.10
N GLU A 240 -9.51 -17.84 0.88
CA GLU A 240 -10.69 -17.40 0.11
C GLU A 240 -11.51 -16.28 0.79
N GLU A 241 -10.92 -15.57 1.76
CA GLU A 241 -11.55 -14.49 2.53
C GLU A 241 -11.58 -13.14 1.75
N GLY A 242 -11.18 -13.15 0.47
CA GLY A 242 -11.20 -12.01 -0.45
C GLY A 242 -9.90 -11.18 -0.49
N SER A 243 -9.69 -10.45 -1.59
CA SER A 243 -8.48 -9.65 -1.87
C SER A 243 -8.71 -8.15 -1.62
N VAL A 244 -7.62 -7.39 -1.44
CA VAL A 244 -7.68 -5.92 -1.41
C VAL A 244 -7.63 -5.42 -2.85
N GLY A 245 -8.67 -4.70 -3.29
CA GLY A 245 -8.64 -3.95 -4.56
C GLY A 245 -9.20 -4.69 -5.79
N THR A 246 -9.43 -5.99 -5.70
CA THR A 246 -10.30 -6.73 -6.63
C THR A 246 -11.62 -6.99 -5.90
N VAL A 247 -12.69 -6.38 -6.40
CA VAL A 247 -14.03 -6.89 -6.11
C VAL A 247 -14.09 -8.21 -6.85
N PHE A 248 -13.68 -9.31 -6.20
CA PHE A 248 -14.16 -10.61 -6.65
C PHE A 248 -15.67 -10.47 -6.72
N ARG A 249 -16.30 -10.93 -7.80
CA ARG A 249 -17.76 -10.87 -7.96
C ARG A 249 -18.47 -11.83 -6.99
N ILE A 250 -17.91 -12.05 -5.80
CA ILE A 250 -18.35 -13.00 -4.78
C ILE A 250 -19.55 -12.48 -3.99
N GLU A 251 -19.82 -11.17 -3.94
CA GLU A 251 -20.82 -10.64 -2.98
C GLU A 251 -21.99 -9.89 -3.61
N SER A 252 -22.20 -9.98 -4.93
CA SER A 252 -23.28 -9.23 -5.60
C SER A 252 -23.91 -10.01 -6.74
N ARG A 253 -24.61 -11.11 -6.41
CA ARG A 253 -25.93 -11.49 -6.97
C ARG A 253 -26.16 -12.98 -6.75
N GLU A 254 -27.09 -13.27 -5.87
CA GLU A 254 -27.63 -14.61 -5.58
C GLU A 254 -28.28 -15.34 -6.77
N LYS A 255 -28.34 -14.77 -7.99
CA LYS A 255 -28.98 -15.41 -9.15
C LYS A 255 -28.42 -14.92 -10.50
N GLN A 256 -27.22 -15.37 -10.90
CA GLN A 256 -26.84 -15.67 -12.30
C GLN A 256 -25.33 -15.95 -12.39
N TYR A 257 -24.99 -17.13 -12.95
CA TYR A 257 -23.65 -17.63 -13.32
C TYR A 257 -22.84 -18.42 -12.27
N GLU A 258 -23.28 -19.66 -12.02
CA GLU A 258 -22.42 -20.77 -11.52
C GLU A 258 -21.18 -21.06 -12.40
N LYS A 259 -21.07 -20.45 -13.59
CA LYS A 259 -19.94 -20.65 -14.52
C LYS A 259 -18.79 -19.63 -14.37
N GLY A 260 -18.99 -18.53 -13.65
CA GLY A 260 -17.98 -17.45 -13.52
C GLY A 260 -17.13 -17.53 -12.25
N GLU A 261 -17.72 -17.95 -11.14
CA GLU A 261 -17.07 -17.96 -9.82
C GLU A 261 -15.92 -18.97 -9.72
N HIS A 262 -16.09 -20.15 -10.35
CA HIS A 262 -15.04 -21.16 -10.42
C HIS A 262 -13.82 -20.67 -11.22
N GLY A 263 -14.05 -19.84 -12.25
CA GLY A 263 -12.99 -19.29 -13.10
C GLY A 263 -12.15 -18.23 -12.40
N GLU A 264 -12.76 -17.32 -11.64
CA GLU A 264 -12.02 -16.28 -10.89
C GLU A 264 -11.13 -16.89 -9.79
N ARG A 265 -11.62 -17.92 -9.08
CA ARG A 265 -10.81 -18.63 -8.06
C ARG A 265 -9.65 -19.39 -8.69
N GLU A 266 -9.88 -20.06 -9.82
CA GLU A 266 -8.82 -20.75 -10.55
C GLU A 266 -7.77 -19.78 -11.09
N GLN A 267 -8.20 -18.62 -11.62
CA GLN A 267 -7.28 -17.55 -12.05
C GLN A 267 -6.46 -17.00 -10.89
N LEU A 268 -7.06 -16.73 -9.73
CA LEU A 268 -6.34 -16.27 -8.56
C LEU A 268 -5.34 -17.29 -8.04
N ARG A 269 -5.73 -18.57 -8.02
CA ARG A 269 -4.83 -19.66 -7.67
C ARG A 269 -3.66 -19.73 -8.65
N SER A 270 -3.93 -19.64 -9.95
CA SER A 270 -2.89 -19.62 -10.99
C SER A 270 -1.93 -18.43 -10.83
N PHE A 271 -2.45 -17.26 -10.43
CA PHE A 271 -1.63 -16.09 -10.10
C PHE A 271 -0.70 -16.39 -8.93
N PHE A 272 -1.21 -16.94 -7.84
CA PHE A 272 -0.42 -17.29 -6.65
C PHE A 272 0.62 -18.38 -6.93
N GLU A 273 0.29 -19.34 -7.79
CA GLU A 273 1.22 -20.38 -8.26
C GLU A 273 2.31 -19.78 -9.15
N ALA A 274 1.99 -18.80 -9.99
CA ALA A 274 2.95 -18.18 -10.92
C ALA A 274 3.86 -17.12 -10.26
N THR A 275 3.49 -16.58 -9.11
CA THR A 275 4.17 -15.42 -8.48
C THR A 275 4.71 -15.77 -7.10
N SER A 276 5.60 -14.93 -6.55
CA SER A 276 6.20 -15.16 -5.23
C SER A 276 6.06 -13.98 -4.30
N PHE A 277 6.03 -14.26 -3.00
CA PHE A 277 6.20 -13.25 -1.97
C PHE A 277 7.61 -12.64 -2.03
N ILE A 278 8.64 -13.49 -2.04
CA ILE A 278 10.04 -13.07 -2.08
C ILE A 278 10.38 -12.56 -3.49
N PRO A 279 10.94 -11.34 -3.63
CA PRO A 279 11.36 -10.81 -4.92
C PRO A 279 12.26 -11.77 -5.71
N PHE A 280 11.99 -11.94 -7.00
CA PHE A 280 12.68 -12.81 -7.95
C PHE A 280 12.66 -14.31 -7.66
N GLN A 281 12.10 -14.77 -6.53
CA GLN A 281 12.02 -16.20 -6.22
C GLN A 281 11.25 -16.98 -7.30
N ALA A 282 10.18 -16.41 -7.86
CA ALA A 282 9.44 -17.06 -8.95
C ALA A 282 10.28 -17.26 -10.22
N VAL A 283 11.27 -16.39 -10.46
CA VAL A 283 12.23 -16.53 -11.56
C VAL A 283 13.22 -17.63 -11.26
N VAL A 284 13.77 -17.65 -10.04
CA VAL A 284 14.70 -18.69 -9.57
C VAL A 284 14.05 -20.08 -9.63
N ASP A 285 12.76 -20.17 -9.27
CA ASP A 285 11.98 -21.40 -9.33
C ASP A 285 11.58 -21.80 -10.78
N GLY A 286 11.92 -21.01 -11.80
CA GLY A 286 11.56 -21.25 -13.20
C GLY A 286 10.08 -21.00 -13.53
N ARG A 287 9.31 -20.42 -12.62
CA ARG A 287 7.88 -20.09 -12.80
C ARG A 287 7.68 -18.82 -13.64
N GLN A 288 8.71 -17.98 -13.71
CA GLN A 288 8.75 -16.72 -14.46
C GLN A 288 10.06 -16.59 -15.23
N ARG A 289 10.06 -15.83 -16.33
CA ARG A 289 11.25 -15.56 -17.13
C ARG A 289 11.71 -14.12 -16.95
N ILE A 290 13.03 -13.92 -16.89
CA ILE A 290 13.64 -12.57 -16.84
C ILE A 290 13.30 -11.77 -18.10
N ASP A 291 13.28 -12.42 -19.26
CA ASP A 291 12.96 -11.78 -20.53
C ASP A 291 11.58 -11.10 -20.51
N ASP A 292 10.58 -11.80 -19.94
CA ASP A 292 9.22 -11.28 -19.81
C ASP A 292 9.18 -10.09 -18.84
N ILE A 293 9.95 -10.14 -17.75
CA ILE A 293 10.06 -9.03 -16.79
C ILE A 293 10.64 -7.79 -17.48
N ILE A 294 11.73 -7.92 -18.22
CA ILE A 294 12.38 -6.79 -18.91
C ILE A 294 11.44 -6.17 -19.94
N ALA A 295 10.66 -6.99 -20.66
CA ALA A 295 9.72 -6.51 -21.67
C ALA A 295 8.49 -5.79 -21.08
N GLU A 296 8.03 -6.21 -19.88
CA GLU A 296 6.77 -5.75 -19.30
C GLU A 296 6.93 -4.71 -18.17
N VAL A 297 8.12 -4.59 -17.58
CA VAL A 297 8.36 -3.64 -16.48
C VAL A 297 8.19 -2.20 -16.97
N PRO A 298 7.44 -1.36 -16.22
CA PRO A 298 7.28 0.06 -16.53
C PRO A 298 8.59 0.82 -16.21
N SER A 299 9.58 0.62 -17.07
CA SER A 299 10.98 1.03 -16.86
C SER A 299 11.13 2.55 -16.82
N LEU A 300 10.33 3.27 -17.61
CA LEU A 300 10.33 4.73 -17.58
C LEU A 300 9.87 5.24 -16.21
N GLN A 301 8.76 4.70 -15.70
CA GLN A 301 8.20 5.06 -14.39
C GLN A 301 9.14 4.67 -13.26
N PHE A 302 9.81 3.52 -13.38
CA PHE A 302 10.84 3.10 -12.44
C PHE A 302 12.00 4.09 -12.41
N VAL A 303 12.60 4.42 -13.56
CA VAL A 303 13.73 5.36 -13.65
C VAL A 303 13.34 6.75 -13.16
N VAL A 304 12.21 7.29 -13.62
CA VAL A 304 11.70 8.59 -13.19
C VAL A 304 11.45 8.59 -11.68
N GLY A 305 10.79 7.55 -11.18
CA GLY A 305 10.53 7.38 -9.75
C GLY A 305 11.80 7.27 -8.91
N THR A 306 12.85 6.62 -9.41
CA THR A 306 14.16 6.55 -8.74
C THR A 306 14.86 7.90 -8.70
N VAL A 307 14.90 8.63 -9.83
CA VAL A 307 15.54 9.96 -9.89
C VAL A 307 14.82 10.94 -8.97
N ILE A 308 13.49 10.97 -9.03
CA ILE A 308 12.66 11.77 -8.13
C ILE A 308 12.84 11.31 -6.68
N GLY A 309 12.95 10.01 -6.45
CA GLY A 309 13.20 9.40 -5.14
C GLY A 309 14.47 9.89 -4.48
N VAL A 310 15.59 10.02 -5.22
CA VAL A 310 16.83 10.62 -4.69
C VAL A 310 16.56 12.01 -4.15
N PHE A 311 15.88 12.86 -4.93
CA PHE A 311 15.58 14.23 -4.51
C PHE A 311 14.68 14.26 -3.26
N PHE A 312 13.63 13.44 -3.22
CA PHE A 312 12.75 13.38 -2.05
C PHE A 312 13.48 12.87 -0.81
N GLU A 313 14.32 11.84 -0.96
CA GLU A 313 15.07 11.25 0.14
C GLU A 313 16.08 12.26 0.71
N GLU A 314 16.83 12.97 -0.13
CA GLU A 314 17.74 14.02 0.32
C GLU A 314 17.01 15.15 1.05
N ARG A 315 15.86 15.60 0.54
CA ARG A 315 15.05 16.63 1.20
C ARG A 315 14.45 16.15 2.51
N PHE A 316 13.99 14.90 2.56
CA PHE A 316 13.48 14.29 3.78
C PHE A 316 14.55 14.22 4.86
N LEU A 317 15.74 13.72 4.52
CA LEU A 317 16.88 13.65 5.46
C LEU A 317 17.36 15.04 5.88
N GLN A 318 17.35 16.02 4.97
CA GLN A 318 17.67 17.41 5.32
C GLN A 318 16.68 17.95 6.36
N LEU A 319 15.37 17.76 6.15
CA LEU A 319 14.34 18.21 7.10
C LEU A 319 14.51 17.55 8.46
N LEU A 320 14.81 16.24 8.50
CA LEU A 320 15.05 15.53 9.76
C LEU A 320 16.25 16.10 10.51
N ARG A 321 17.34 16.43 9.80
CA ARG A 321 18.55 17.04 10.38
C ARG A 321 18.29 18.44 10.92
N GLU A 322 17.55 19.26 10.16
CA GLU A 322 17.18 20.61 10.60
C GLU A 322 16.34 20.54 11.87
N TRP A 323 15.37 19.62 11.92
CA TRP A 323 14.54 19.38 13.11
C TRP A 323 15.35 18.97 14.33
N THR A 324 16.39 18.15 14.14
CA THR A 324 17.25 17.68 15.23
C THR A 324 18.10 18.78 15.84
N VAL A 325 18.47 19.80 15.06
CA VAL A 325 19.37 20.88 15.50
C VAL A 325 18.59 22.09 16.03
N SER A 326 17.32 22.23 15.67
CA SER A 326 16.50 23.41 15.99
C SER A 326 15.85 23.42 17.39
N THR A 327 16.11 22.42 18.23
CA THR A 327 15.52 22.27 19.57
C THR A 327 16.62 22.05 20.61
#